data_AF-A0A382L0S0-F1
#
_entry.id   AF-A0A382L0S0-F1
#
_cell.length_a   1.000
_cell.length_b   1.000
_cell.length_c   1.000
_cell.angle_alpha   90.00
_cell.angle_beta   90.00
_cell.angle_gamma   90.00
#
_symmetry.space_group_name_H-M   'P 1'
#
loop_
_entity.id
_entity.type
_entity.pdbx_description
1 polymer ?
#
loop_
_entity_poly.entity_id
_entity_poly.type
_entity_poly.pdbx_seq_one_letter_code
_entity_poly.pdbx_strand_id
1 'polypeptide(L)'
;FGQTVNSFNVNEILLGMSGICLLIAAGIFIFTIGKTLSKGKSRHGLPEIWFWASLFWCFIASLLNLVMVLQMIDRGAKIVSFTMEDSFVHVTLIGFVANFVFGISLRVLPGLLFLPTPRFSLNKVSLILINVGISVIAIQPIIVVSNWWLLIATLIELAGFISYVLSVHIYNRRVTVRQYVLNTYGRYEWFLRSGYFWLLVGGVLQVWLSVGHLNHNIAVSIELAAPVVHVWGLGFITMIIVGMASRMVPMFEGAVLPLQRIMDLVFILLNLGVILRLGFGIIPSHNSWTGLALSGSLSTISITLFALIICLTLNPSSRNRYIEIAIEFGKNRR
;
A
#
# COMPACT_ATOMS: atom_id res chain seq x y z
N PHE A 1 -20.60 5.87 1.66
CA PHE A 1 -19.84 6.46 2.78
C PHE A 1 -20.56 7.71 3.30
N GLY A 2 -21.11 7.63 4.52
CA GLY A 2 -21.79 8.75 5.19
C GLY A 2 -21.14 9.03 6.53
N GLN A 3 -20.00 9.73 6.53
CA GLN A 3 -19.61 10.49 7.71
C GLN A 3 -20.33 11.82 7.63
N THR A 4 -21.15 12.09 8.65
CA THR A 4 -21.86 13.35 8.90
C THR A 4 -20.87 14.47 9.20
N VAL A 5 -20.08 14.86 8.21
CA VAL A 5 -19.61 16.23 8.12
C VAL A 5 -20.80 16.96 7.53
N ASN A 6 -21.46 17.83 8.32
CA ASN A 6 -22.45 18.78 7.79
C ASN A 6 -21.91 19.29 6.46
N SER A 7 -22.62 18.97 5.37
CA SER A 7 -22.09 19.11 4.03
C SER A 7 -21.62 20.54 3.85
N PHE A 8 -20.30 20.75 3.83
CA PHE A 8 -19.78 21.94 3.19
C PHE A 8 -20.43 21.96 1.81
N ASN A 9 -21.01 23.10 1.41
CA ASN A 9 -21.37 23.30 0.01
C ASN A 9 -20.06 23.15 -0.74
N VAL A 10 -19.81 21.94 -1.26
CA VAL A 10 -18.64 21.67 -2.06
C VAL A 10 -18.87 22.49 -3.31
N ASN A 11 -18.15 23.60 -3.40
CA ASN A 11 -18.21 24.44 -4.57
C ASN A 11 -17.84 23.54 -5.77
N GLU A 12 -18.77 23.35 -6.70
CA GLU A 12 -18.60 22.51 -7.89
C GLU A 12 -17.32 22.86 -8.64
N ILE A 13 -16.93 24.14 -8.62
CA ILE A 13 -15.68 24.65 -9.18
C ILE A 13 -14.47 24.04 -8.45
N LEU A 14 -14.48 24.01 -7.12
CA LEU A 14 -13.39 23.41 -6.33
C LEU A 14 -13.31 21.90 -6.54
N LEU A 15 -14.45 21.22 -6.65
CA LEU A 15 -14.48 19.78 -6.94
C LEU A 15 -13.90 19.50 -8.34
N GLY A 16 -14.33 20.25 -9.35
CA GLY A 16 -13.81 20.14 -10.71
C GLY A 16 -12.32 20.44 -10.80
N MET A 17 -11.87 21.52 -10.15
CA MET A 17 -10.45 21.86 -10.04
C MET A 17 -9.64 20.75 -9.37
N SER A 18 -10.17 20.11 -8.32
CA SER A 18 -9.47 19.02 -7.64
C SER A 18 -9.22 17.82 -8.56
N GLY A 19 -10.20 17.43 -9.37
CA GLY A 19 -10.07 16.34 -10.35
C GLY A 19 -9.05 16.67 -11.45
N ILE A 20 -9.08 17.89 -11.97
CA ILE A 20 -8.12 18.35 -12.99
C ILE A 20 -6.70 18.40 -12.43
N CYS A 21 -6.52 18.99 -11.24
CA CYS A 21 -5.23 19.05 -10.57
C CYS A 21 -4.65 17.66 -10.31
N LEU A 22 -5.48 16.70 -9.89
CA LEU A 22 -5.04 15.32 -9.68
C LEU A 22 -4.59 14.66 -10.99
N LEU A 23 -5.35 14.84 -12.08
CA LEU A 23 -4.97 14.31 -13.40
C LEU A 23 -3.66 14.91 -13.91
N ILE A 24 -3.46 16.22 -13.75
CA ILE A 24 -2.21 16.89 -14.12
C ILE A 24 -1.05 16.36 -13.28
N ALA A 25 -1.22 16.26 -11.96
CA ALA A 25 -0.19 15.73 -11.05
C ALA A 25 0.18 14.27 -11.40
N ALA A 26 -0.81 13.42 -11.68
CA ALA A 26 -0.60 12.07 -12.14
C ALA A 26 0.15 12.03 -13.49
N GLY A 27 -0.21 12.90 -14.43
CA GLY A 27 0.48 13.04 -15.72
C GLY A 27 1.96 13.41 -15.56
N ILE A 28 2.26 14.38 -14.68
CA ILE A 28 3.65 14.77 -14.34
C ILE A 28 4.40 13.59 -13.73
N PHE A 29 3.78 12.87 -12.79
CA PHE A 29 4.38 11.70 -12.14
C PHE A 29 4.68 10.58 -13.17
N ILE A 30 3.70 10.21 -13.99
CA ILE A 30 3.83 9.18 -15.04
C ILE A 30 4.92 9.56 -16.03
N PHE A 31 4.93 10.80 -16.50
CA PHE A 31 5.97 11.28 -17.42
C PHE A 31 7.35 11.21 -16.79
N THR A 32 7.50 11.66 -15.55
CA THR A 32 8.79 11.70 -14.85
C THR A 32 9.35 10.29 -14.63
N ILE A 33 8.54 9.38 -14.09
CA ILE A 33 8.95 7.99 -13.85
C ILE A 33 9.16 7.26 -15.19
N GLY A 34 8.24 7.38 -16.14
CA GLY A 34 8.34 6.73 -17.45
C GLY A 34 9.58 7.16 -18.24
N LYS A 35 9.91 8.46 -18.23
CA LYS A 35 11.16 8.98 -18.83
C LYS A 35 12.40 8.44 -18.11
N THR A 36 12.35 8.32 -16.79
CA THR A 36 13.46 7.78 -15.98
C THR A 36 13.70 6.30 -16.27
N LEU A 37 12.64 5.50 -16.41
CA LEU A 37 12.73 4.08 -16.78
C LEU A 37 13.27 3.94 -18.21
N SER A 38 12.70 4.67 -19.16
CA SER A 38 13.07 4.58 -20.59
C SER A 38 14.50 5.02 -20.88
N LYS A 39 15.01 6.04 -20.18
CA LYS A 39 16.36 6.59 -20.39
C LYS A 39 17.40 6.05 -19.40
N GLY A 40 17.00 5.16 -18.50
CA GLY A 40 17.89 4.60 -17.50
C GLY A 40 18.98 3.74 -18.14
N LYS A 41 20.23 3.90 -17.72
CA LYS A 41 21.35 3.05 -18.17
C LYS A 41 21.40 1.69 -17.44
N SER A 42 20.51 1.47 -16.47
CA SER A 42 20.44 0.20 -15.73
C SER A 42 19.87 -0.90 -16.62
N ARG A 43 20.29 -2.15 -16.40
CA ARG A 43 19.76 -3.30 -17.14
C ARG A 43 18.24 -3.40 -16.94
N HIS A 44 17.49 -3.33 -18.05
CA HIS A 44 16.05 -3.55 -18.05
C HIS A 44 15.73 -4.96 -17.53
N GLY A 45 14.67 -5.08 -16.74
CA GLY A 45 14.31 -6.33 -16.07
C GLY A 45 12.89 -6.35 -15.56
N LEU A 46 12.51 -7.46 -14.92
CA LEU A 46 11.14 -7.66 -14.42
C LEU A 46 10.61 -6.57 -13.48
N PRO A 47 11.41 -5.97 -12.57
CA PRO A 47 10.95 -4.84 -11.74
C PRO A 47 10.41 -3.66 -12.55
N GLU A 48 10.95 -3.42 -13.74
CA GLU A 48 10.52 -2.32 -14.61
C GLU A 48 9.15 -2.56 -15.22
N ILE A 49 8.80 -3.81 -15.53
CA ILE A 49 7.47 -4.15 -16.05
C ILE A 49 6.40 -3.87 -14.98
N TRP A 50 6.69 -4.16 -13.71
CA TRP A 50 5.81 -3.78 -12.60
C TRP A 50 5.63 -2.26 -12.50
N PHE A 51 6.69 -1.48 -12.71
CA PHE A 51 6.56 -0.03 -12.74
C PHE A 51 5.72 0.45 -13.93
N TRP A 52 5.90 -0.09 -15.13
CA TRP A 52 5.06 0.27 -16.28
C TRP A 52 3.59 -0.09 -16.06
N ALA A 53 3.31 -1.28 -15.52
CA ALA A 53 1.95 -1.67 -15.12
C ALA A 53 1.36 -0.69 -14.09
N SER A 54 2.14 -0.33 -13.08
CA SER A 54 1.75 0.67 -12.08
C SER A 54 1.44 2.04 -12.69
N LEU A 55 2.27 2.53 -13.61
CA LEU A 55 2.03 3.81 -14.31
C LEU A 55 0.78 3.76 -15.18
N PHE A 56 0.53 2.64 -15.86
CA PHE A 56 -0.70 2.41 -16.61
C PHE A 56 -1.93 2.48 -15.70
N TRP A 57 -1.93 1.77 -14.57
CA TRP A 57 -3.06 1.83 -13.64
C TRP A 57 -3.19 3.18 -12.92
N CYS A 58 -2.09 3.91 -12.70
CA CYS A 58 -2.14 5.29 -12.20
C CYS A 58 -2.92 6.19 -13.16
N PHE A 59 -2.69 6.03 -14.46
CA PHE A 59 -3.44 6.75 -15.49
C PHE A 59 -4.92 6.37 -15.46
N ILE A 60 -5.24 5.07 -15.45
CA ILE A 60 -6.64 4.60 -15.37
C ILE A 60 -7.34 5.09 -14.10
N ALA A 61 -6.69 5.01 -12.93
CA ALA A 61 -7.22 5.53 -11.67
C ALA A 61 -7.51 7.04 -11.75
N SER A 62 -6.63 7.82 -12.39
CA SER A 62 -6.80 9.26 -12.56
C SER A 62 -7.96 9.59 -13.50
N LEU A 63 -8.15 8.80 -14.55
CA LEU A 63 -9.33 8.92 -15.42
C LEU A 63 -10.62 8.56 -14.69
N LEU A 64 -10.64 7.47 -13.93
CA LEU A 64 -11.80 7.09 -13.10
C LEU A 64 -12.16 8.21 -12.12
N ASN A 65 -11.15 8.80 -11.44
CA ASN A 65 -11.37 9.94 -10.55
C ASN A 65 -12.00 11.14 -11.27
N LEU A 66 -11.48 11.51 -12.45
CA LEU A 66 -12.03 12.61 -13.23
C LEU A 66 -13.50 12.33 -13.62
N VAL A 67 -13.81 11.12 -14.07
CA VAL A 67 -15.18 10.73 -14.42
C VAL A 67 -16.09 10.79 -13.18
N MET A 68 -15.62 10.33 -12.02
CA MET A 68 -16.36 10.45 -10.75
C MET A 68 -16.68 11.90 -10.42
N VAL A 69 -15.69 12.78 -10.50
CA VAL A 69 -15.84 14.22 -10.24
C VAL A 69 -16.85 14.86 -11.20
N LEU A 70 -16.75 14.57 -12.50
CA LEU A 70 -17.67 15.09 -13.50
C LEU A 70 -19.11 14.59 -13.28
N GLN A 71 -19.29 13.32 -12.93
CA GLN A 71 -20.62 12.77 -12.61
C GLN A 71 -21.22 13.38 -11.35
N MET A 72 -20.39 13.68 -10.34
CA MET A 72 -20.85 14.35 -9.11
C MET A 72 -21.33 15.77 -9.41
N ILE A 73 -20.60 16.52 -10.23
CA ILE A 73 -20.98 17.88 -10.65
C ILE A 73 -22.28 17.84 -11.47
N ASP A 74 -22.33 17.02 -12.52
CA ASP A 74 -23.48 16.90 -13.42
C ASP A 74 -24.78 16.56 -12.69
N ARG A 75 -24.71 15.66 -11.69
CA ARG A 75 -25.87 15.18 -10.94
C ARG A 75 -26.16 15.97 -9.66
N GLY A 76 -25.33 16.97 -9.33
CA GLY A 76 -25.34 17.59 -8.00
C GLY A 76 -25.19 16.58 -6.86
N ALA A 77 -24.56 15.43 -7.12
CA ALA A 77 -24.52 14.29 -6.23
C ALA A 77 -23.35 14.41 -5.25
N LYS A 78 -23.63 14.23 -3.95
CA LYS A 78 -22.60 14.24 -2.90
C LYS A 78 -21.88 12.90 -2.74
N ILE A 79 -22.41 11.83 -3.35
CA ILE A 79 -21.93 10.46 -3.21
C ILE A 79 -21.87 9.82 -4.59
N VAL A 80 -20.78 9.12 -4.87
CA VAL A 80 -20.57 8.37 -6.12
C VAL A 80 -21.25 7.00 -6.03
N SER A 81 -21.62 6.41 -7.17
CA SER A 81 -22.11 5.03 -7.19
C SER A 81 -21.08 4.05 -6.62
N PHE A 82 -21.55 3.08 -5.84
CA PHE A 82 -20.70 2.07 -5.19
C PHE A 82 -19.71 1.38 -6.14
N THR A 83 -20.17 0.95 -7.32
CA THR A 83 -19.32 0.24 -8.31
C THR A 83 -18.14 1.10 -8.81
N MET A 84 -18.39 2.39 -9.04
CA MET A 84 -17.38 3.33 -9.48
C MET A 84 -16.37 3.64 -8.36
N GLU A 85 -16.84 3.82 -7.13
CA GLU A 85 -15.99 4.02 -5.97
C GLU A 85 -15.11 2.79 -5.70
N ASP A 86 -15.69 1.59 -5.69
CA ASP A 86 -14.98 0.32 -5.47
C ASP A 86 -13.90 0.10 -6.54
N SER A 87 -14.25 0.31 -7.82
CA SER A 87 -13.30 0.21 -8.94
C SER A 87 -12.17 1.23 -8.84
N PHE A 88 -12.48 2.48 -8.53
CA PHE A 88 -11.46 3.52 -8.35
C PHE A 88 -10.51 3.19 -7.20
N VAL A 89 -11.03 2.77 -6.05
CA VAL A 89 -10.22 2.40 -4.89
C VAL A 89 -9.36 1.19 -5.18
N HIS A 90 -9.91 0.14 -5.80
CA HIS A 90 -9.17 -1.07 -6.15
C HIS A 90 -8.05 -0.80 -7.16
N VAL A 91 -8.36 -0.09 -8.25
CA VAL A 91 -7.36 0.29 -9.26
C VAL A 91 -6.29 1.21 -8.66
N THR A 92 -6.64 2.08 -7.72
CA THR A 92 -5.66 2.94 -7.05
C THR A 92 -4.75 2.13 -6.12
N LEU A 93 -5.31 1.35 -5.21
CA LEU A 93 -4.52 0.64 -4.19
C LEU A 93 -3.75 -0.55 -4.77
N ILE A 94 -4.40 -1.39 -5.56
CA ILE A 94 -3.80 -2.61 -6.11
C ILE A 94 -3.19 -2.34 -7.49
N GLY A 95 -3.96 -1.72 -8.38
CA GLY A 95 -3.49 -1.38 -9.73
C GLY A 95 -2.28 -0.46 -9.71
N PHE A 96 -2.36 0.69 -9.04
CA PHE A 96 -1.25 1.63 -9.00
C PHE A 96 -0.26 1.31 -7.89
N VAL A 97 -0.67 1.43 -6.62
CA VAL A 97 0.27 1.45 -5.49
C VAL A 97 0.90 0.08 -5.24
N ALA A 98 0.14 -1.01 -5.24
CA ALA A 98 0.70 -2.35 -5.01
C ALA A 98 1.65 -2.78 -6.13
N ASN A 99 1.29 -2.58 -7.40
CA ASN A 99 2.22 -2.83 -8.52
C ASN A 99 3.52 -2.01 -8.37
N PHE A 100 3.44 -0.75 -7.92
CA PHE A 100 4.64 0.05 -7.66
C PHE A 100 5.51 -0.55 -6.55
N VAL A 101 4.86 -0.93 -5.44
CA VAL A 101 5.49 -1.59 -4.30
C VAL A 101 6.14 -2.91 -4.72
N PHE A 102 5.52 -3.68 -5.60
CA PHE A 102 6.07 -4.92 -6.14
C PHE A 102 7.35 -4.65 -6.96
N GLY A 103 7.32 -3.65 -7.83
CA GLY A 103 8.52 -3.20 -8.57
C GLY A 103 9.68 -2.81 -7.63
N ILE A 104 9.41 -1.97 -6.61
CA ILE A 104 10.41 -1.62 -5.60
C ILE A 104 10.91 -2.86 -4.87
N SER A 105 9.99 -3.73 -4.48
CA SER A 105 10.30 -4.85 -3.60
C SER A 105 11.20 -5.89 -4.27
N LEU A 106 10.96 -6.20 -5.55
CA LEU A 106 11.86 -7.07 -6.31
C LEU A 106 13.26 -6.50 -6.45
N ARG A 107 13.37 -5.17 -6.58
CA ARG A 107 14.66 -4.50 -6.73
C ARG A 107 15.42 -4.40 -5.42
N VAL A 108 14.71 -4.18 -4.30
CA VAL A 108 15.36 -3.80 -3.05
C VAL A 108 15.35 -4.90 -1.99
N LEU A 109 14.25 -5.64 -1.81
CA LEU A 109 14.12 -6.58 -0.70
C LEU A 109 15.19 -7.67 -0.68
N PRO A 110 15.59 -8.28 -1.82
CA PRO A 110 16.63 -9.30 -1.82
C PRO A 110 17.93 -8.80 -1.19
N GLY A 111 18.37 -7.59 -1.53
CA GLY A 111 19.56 -6.97 -0.93
C GLY A 111 19.32 -6.46 0.49
N LEU A 112 18.16 -5.87 0.75
CA LEU A 112 17.84 -5.25 2.05
C LEU A 112 17.72 -6.29 3.18
N LEU A 113 17.11 -7.42 2.87
CA LEU A 113 16.80 -8.51 3.80
C LEU A 113 17.75 -9.71 3.67
N PHE A 114 18.68 -9.68 2.70
CA PHE A 114 19.59 -10.79 2.39
C PHE A 114 18.82 -12.08 2.05
N LEU A 115 17.80 -11.93 1.19
CA LEU A 115 16.96 -13.03 0.74
C LEU A 115 17.56 -13.70 -0.50
N PRO A 116 17.16 -14.93 -0.82
CA PRO A 116 17.48 -15.55 -2.10
C PRO A 116 17.04 -14.68 -3.29
N THR A 117 17.63 -14.92 -4.45
CA THR A 117 17.21 -14.27 -5.69
C THR A 117 15.75 -14.62 -6.01
N PRO A 118 14.89 -13.64 -6.34
CA PRO A 118 13.49 -13.91 -6.62
C PRO A 118 13.29 -14.92 -7.75
N ARG A 119 12.28 -15.78 -7.62
CA ARG A 119 11.91 -16.76 -8.67
C ARG A 119 11.25 -16.05 -9.84
N PHE A 120 11.99 -15.90 -10.93
CA PHE A 120 11.56 -15.18 -12.13
C PHE A 120 10.23 -15.68 -12.72
N SER A 121 10.06 -16.99 -12.87
CA SER A 121 8.84 -17.56 -13.47
C SER A 121 7.58 -17.30 -12.61
N LEU A 122 7.66 -17.50 -11.30
CA LEU A 122 6.54 -17.21 -10.39
C LEU A 122 6.20 -15.72 -10.36
N ASN A 123 7.21 -14.87 -10.49
CA ASN A 123 6.97 -13.43 -10.52
C ASN A 123 6.29 -12.98 -11.82
N LYS A 124 6.64 -13.56 -12.98
CA LYS A 124 5.91 -13.35 -14.23
C LYS A 124 4.45 -13.81 -14.14
N VAL A 125 4.22 -14.99 -13.58
CA VAL A 125 2.86 -15.51 -13.35
C VAL A 125 2.08 -14.55 -12.46
N SER A 126 2.69 -14.08 -11.37
CA SER A 126 2.08 -13.09 -10.47
C SER A 126 1.69 -11.81 -11.19
N LEU A 127 2.58 -11.24 -12.01
CA LEU A 127 2.31 -10.04 -12.81
C LEU A 127 1.06 -10.24 -13.67
N ILE A 128 0.97 -11.35 -14.40
CA ILE A 128 -0.16 -11.62 -15.30
C ILE A 128 -1.45 -11.76 -14.47
N LEU A 129 -1.45 -12.62 -13.45
CA LEU A 129 -2.65 -12.90 -12.66
C LEU A 129 -3.19 -11.63 -11.98
N ILE A 130 -2.33 -10.84 -11.33
CA ILE A 130 -2.75 -9.60 -10.66
C ILE A 130 -3.34 -8.61 -11.67
N ASN A 131 -2.66 -8.37 -12.78
CA ASN A 131 -3.13 -7.38 -13.77
C ASN A 131 -4.40 -7.82 -14.51
N VAL A 132 -4.60 -9.12 -14.74
CA VAL A 132 -5.86 -9.66 -15.27
C VAL A 132 -7.00 -9.47 -14.26
N GLY A 133 -6.78 -9.75 -12.98
CA GLY A 133 -7.77 -9.54 -11.92
C GLY A 133 -8.21 -8.07 -11.81
N ILE A 134 -7.24 -7.15 -11.75
CA ILE A 134 -7.51 -5.70 -11.73
C ILE A 134 -8.31 -5.27 -12.96
N SER A 135 -8.00 -5.80 -14.16
CA SER A 135 -8.67 -5.41 -15.40
C SER A 135 -10.17 -5.72 -15.39
N VAL A 136 -10.57 -6.86 -14.83
CA VAL A 136 -12.00 -7.22 -14.73
C VAL A 136 -12.74 -6.26 -13.80
N ILE A 137 -12.14 -5.94 -12.64
CA ILE A 137 -12.72 -5.00 -11.67
C ILE A 137 -12.77 -3.58 -12.26
N ALA A 138 -11.73 -3.14 -12.94
CA ALA A 138 -11.64 -1.81 -13.53
C ALA A 138 -12.72 -1.51 -14.60
N ILE A 139 -13.23 -2.54 -15.28
CA ILE A 139 -14.25 -2.40 -16.34
C ILE A 139 -15.67 -2.39 -15.78
N GLN A 140 -15.88 -2.82 -14.52
CA GLN A 140 -17.18 -2.90 -13.87
C GLN A 140 -18.04 -1.63 -13.94
N PRO A 141 -17.49 -0.39 -13.87
CA PRO A 141 -18.30 0.82 -13.98
C PRO A 141 -18.82 1.07 -15.40
N ILE A 142 -18.19 0.48 -16.41
CA ILE A 142 -18.50 0.68 -17.84
C ILE A 142 -19.48 -0.40 -18.31
N ILE A 143 -19.22 -1.65 -17.93
CA ILE A 143 -20.02 -2.81 -18.31
C ILE A 143 -20.44 -3.51 -17.03
N VAL A 144 -21.72 -3.86 -16.90
CA VAL A 144 -22.21 -4.65 -15.78
C VAL A 144 -21.59 -6.04 -15.84
N VAL A 145 -20.52 -6.25 -15.07
CA VAL A 145 -19.83 -7.53 -14.94
C VAL A 145 -20.62 -8.42 -13.97
N SER A 146 -20.90 -9.66 -14.39
CA SER A 146 -21.57 -10.64 -13.53
C SER A 146 -20.72 -10.97 -12.29
N ASN A 147 -21.38 -11.18 -11.15
CA ASN A 147 -20.74 -11.52 -9.87
C ASN A 147 -19.82 -12.76 -9.97
N TRP A 148 -20.10 -13.69 -10.89
CA TRP A 148 -19.24 -14.85 -11.15
C TRP A 148 -17.87 -14.44 -11.72
N TRP A 149 -17.85 -13.50 -12.65
CA TRP A 149 -16.61 -12.98 -13.22
C TRP A 149 -15.81 -12.17 -12.20
N LEU A 150 -16.48 -11.44 -11.31
CA LEU A 150 -15.84 -10.74 -10.19
C LEU A 150 -15.18 -11.73 -9.21
N LEU A 151 -15.87 -12.84 -8.88
CA LEU A 151 -15.28 -13.90 -8.05
C LEU A 151 -14.04 -14.54 -8.73
N ILE A 152 -14.14 -14.86 -10.03
CA ILE A 152 -13.01 -15.42 -10.77
C ILE A 152 -11.83 -14.44 -10.77
N ALA A 153 -12.09 -13.14 -10.99
CA ALA A 153 -11.07 -12.10 -10.98
C ALA A 153 -10.36 -12.00 -9.63
N THR A 154 -11.09 -12.04 -8.52
CA THR A 154 -10.51 -11.93 -7.17
C THR A 154 -9.75 -13.20 -6.76
N LEU A 155 -10.20 -14.38 -7.20
CA LEU A 155 -9.44 -15.64 -7.03
C LEU A 155 -8.13 -15.63 -7.83
N ILE A 156 -8.18 -15.17 -9.08
CA ILE A 156 -6.99 -14.99 -9.93
C ILE A 156 -6.02 -14.01 -9.27
N GLU A 157 -6.52 -12.88 -8.79
CA GLU A 157 -5.71 -11.86 -8.12
C GLU A 157 -5.05 -12.40 -6.83
N LEU A 158 -5.81 -13.13 -5.99
CA LEU A 158 -5.28 -13.78 -4.79
C LEU A 158 -4.18 -14.80 -5.12
N ALA A 159 -4.38 -15.63 -6.15
CA ALA A 159 -3.34 -16.54 -6.64
C ALA A 159 -2.10 -15.76 -7.12
N GLY A 160 -2.32 -14.60 -7.75
CA GLY A 160 -1.28 -13.65 -8.12
C GLY A 160 -0.49 -13.11 -6.92
N PHE A 161 -1.15 -12.71 -5.84
CA PHE A 161 -0.48 -12.27 -4.59
C PHE A 161 0.31 -13.40 -3.93
N ILE A 162 -0.26 -14.60 -3.85
CA ILE A 162 0.43 -15.78 -3.30
C ILE A 162 1.69 -16.07 -4.13
N SER A 163 1.56 -16.09 -5.46
CA SER A 163 2.70 -16.28 -6.36
C SER A 163 3.76 -15.21 -6.18
N TYR A 164 3.36 -13.95 -5.97
CA TYR A 164 4.29 -12.84 -5.69
C TYR A 164 5.10 -13.09 -4.42
N VAL A 165 4.41 -13.35 -3.31
CA VAL A 165 5.00 -13.55 -1.98
C VAL A 165 5.98 -14.72 -2.00
N LEU A 166 5.58 -15.83 -2.64
CA LEU A 166 6.45 -17.00 -2.83
C LEU A 166 7.64 -16.70 -3.74
N SER A 167 7.48 -15.81 -4.72
CA SER A 167 8.56 -15.43 -5.64
C SER A 167 9.67 -14.62 -4.96
N VAL A 168 9.33 -13.75 -4.01
CA VAL A 168 10.26 -12.83 -3.33
C VAL A 168 10.93 -13.44 -2.10
N HIS A 169 10.44 -14.60 -1.63
CA HIS A 169 10.98 -15.31 -0.45
C HIS A 169 10.98 -14.47 0.83
N ILE A 170 10.02 -13.55 0.98
CA ILE A 170 9.97 -12.59 2.09
C ILE A 170 9.96 -13.24 3.49
N TYR A 171 9.43 -14.46 3.60
CA TYR A 171 9.38 -15.23 4.84
C TYR A 171 10.53 -16.22 5.01
N ASN A 172 11.40 -16.39 4.02
CA ASN A 172 12.52 -17.32 4.13
C ASN A 172 13.55 -16.83 5.15
N ARG A 173 14.38 -17.76 5.61
CA ARG A 173 15.58 -17.41 6.38
C ARG A 173 16.57 -16.69 5.47
N ARG A 174 17.30 -15.75 6.06
CA ARG A 174 18.35 -14.97 5.40
C ARG A 174 19.46 -15.90 4.92
N VAL A 175 20.02 -15.60 3.75
CA VAL A 175 21.11 -16.38 3.15
C VAL A 175 22.46 -16.05 3.80
N THR A 176 22.64 -14.82 4.26
CA THR A 176 23.89 -14.35 4.89
C THR A 176 23.65 -13.75 6.27
N VAL A 177 24.67 -13.85 7.14
CA VAL A 177 24.66 -13.19 8.46
C VAL A 177 24.67 -11.68 8.27
N ARG A 178 23.84 -10.97 9.04
CA ARG A 178 23.76 -9.50 9.01
C ARG A 178 25.11 -8.94 9.44
N GLN A 179 25.86 -8.36 8.51
CA GLN A 179 26.86 -7.37 8.89
C GLN A 179 26.10 -6.13 9.34
N TYR A 180 26.16 -5.83 10.64
CA TYR A 180 25.48 -4.68 11.20
C TYR A 180 26.04 -3.41 10.55
N VAL A 181 25.22 -2.74 9.74
CA VAL A 181 25.41 -1.31 9.48
C VAL A 181 25.13 -0.61 10.80
N LEU A 182 26.07 0.23 11.22
CA LEU A 182 26.10 0.89 12.52
C LEU A 182 24.73 1.47 12.89
N ASN A 183 24.23 1.05 14.05
CA ASN A 183 23.03 1.55 14.73
C ASN A 183 21.77 1.76 13.85
N THR A 184 21.59 0.94 12.81
CA THR A 184 20.37 0.97 11.99
C THR A 184 19.24 0.22 12.71
N TYR A 185 18.01 0.73 12.62
CA TYR A 185 16.84 0.06 13.21
C TYR A 185 16.80 -1.42 12.80
N GLY A 186 16.73 -2.30 13.81
CA GLY A 186 16.92 -3.73 13.62
C GLY A 186 15.72 -4.44 13.01
N ARG A 187 14.52 -3.92 13.30
CA ARG A 187 13.23 -4.61 13.21
C ARG A 187 12.32 -4.11 12.07
N TYR A 188 12.84 -3.27 11.16
CA TYR A 188 12.13 -2.82 9.96
C TYR A 188 11.57 -4.00 9.12
N GLU A 189 12.19 -5.18 9.19
CA GLU A 189 11.69 -6.40 8.57
C GLU A 189 10.31 -6.82 9.08
N TRP A 190 9.97 -6.54 10.34
CA TRP A 190 8.65 -6.86 10.90
C TRP A 190 7.55 -6.14 10.14
N PHE A 191 7.76 -4.86 9.84
CA PHE A 191 6.86 -4.07 9.00
C PHE A 191 6.72 -4.68 7.61
N LEU A 192 7.84 -5.08 6.97
CA LEU A 192 7.82 -5.64 5.63
C LEU A 192 7.06 -6.98 5.58
N ARG A 193 7.38 -7.90 6.49
CA ARG A 193 6.73 -9.22 6.60
C ARG A 193 5.25 -9.09 6.98
N SER A 194 4.92 -8.18 7.88
CA SER A 194 3.53 -7.88 8.25
C SER A 194 2.76 -7.28 7.08
N GLY A 195 3.39 -6.38 6.31
CA GLY A 195 2.81 -5.82 5.09
C GLY A 195 2.35 -6.89 4.12
N TYR A 196 3.24 -7.82 3.76
CA TYR A 196 2.89 -8.92 2.86
C TYR A 196 1.88 -9.91 3.45
N PHE A 197 1.82 -10.02 4.78
CA PHE A 197 0.80 -10.83 5.44
C PHE A 197 -0.57 -10.19 5.26
N TRP A 198 -0.67 -8.88 5.52
CA TRP A 198 -1.91 -8.12 5.33
C TRP A 198 -2.33 -8.00 3.87
N LEU A 199 -1.40 -8.02 2.90
CA LEU A 199 -1.73 -8.15 1.48
C LEU A 199 -2.56 -9.41 1.21
N LEU A 200 -2.09 -10.56 1.70
CA LEU A 200 -2.77 -11.85 1.53
C LEU A 200 -4.10 -11.87 2.28
N VAL A 201 -4.15 -11.37 3.52
CA VAL A 201 -5.41 -11.25 4.27
C VAL A 201 -6.41 -10.39 3.51
N GLY A 202 -6.00 -9.24 2.97
CA GLY A 202 -6.88 -8.39 2.17
C GLY A 202 -7.36 -9.08 0.88
N GLY A 203 -6.50 -9.87 0.22
CA GLY A 203 -6.90 -10.69 -0.93
C GLY A 203 -7.94 -11.76 -0.57
N VAL A 204 -7.77 -12.46 0.56
CA VAL A 204 -8.77 -13.43 1.07
C VAL A 204 -10.09 -12.73 1.37
N LEU A 205 -10.04 -11.54 1.99
CA LEU A 205 -11.23 -10.77 2.26
C LEU A 205 -11.92 -10.31 0.97
N GLN A 206 -11.18 -9.90 -0.06
CA GLN A 206 -11.76 -9.52 -1.34
C GLN A 206 -12.49 -10.68 -2.03
N VAL A 207 -11.91 -11.89 -1.96
CA VAL A 207 -12.59 -13.12 -2.41
C VAL A 207 -13.85 -13.37 -1.58
N TRP A 208 -13.76 -13.23 -0.27
CA TRP A 208 -14.91 -13.38 0.63
C TRP A 208 -16.05 -12.41 0.30
N LEU A 209 -15.75 -11.14 0.02
CA LEU A 209 -16.74 -10.15 -0.44
C LEU A 209 -17.40 -10.59 -1.75
N SER A 210 -16.61 -11.08 -2.71
CA SER A 210 -17.10 -11.57 -4.00
C SER A 210 -18.04 -12.78 -3.86
N VAL A 211 -17.76 -13.68 -2.90
CA VAL A 211 -18.65 -14.80 -2.56
C VAL A 211 -19.96 -14.29 -1.95
N GLY A 212 -19.92 -13.27 -1.10
CA GLY A 212 -21.11 -12.63 -0.54
C GLY A 212 -22.04 -12.04 -1.61
N HIS A 213 -21.50 -11.50 -2.70
CA HIS A 213 -22.29 -11.01 -3.83
C HIS A 213 -23.00 -12.14 -4.62
N LEU A 214 -22.54 -13.39 -4.52
CA LEU A 214 -23.20 -14.55 -5.15
C LEU A 214 -24.27 -15.17 -4.24
N ASN A 215 -24.06 -15.13 -2.93
CA ASN A 215 -24.95 -15.73 -1.95
C ASN A 215 -25.31 -14.72 -0.86
N HIS A 216 -26.48 -14.08 -1.02
CA HIS A 216 -27.02 -13.08 -0.09
C HIS A 216 -27.24 -13.62 1.34
N ASN A 217 -27.28 -14.95 1.54
CA ASN A 217 -27.36 -15.55 2.88
C ASN A 217 -26.01 -15.58 3.60
N ILE A 218 -24.91 -15.41 2.88
CA ILE A 218 -23.61 -15.07 3.47
C ILE A 218 -23.69 -13.57 3.74
N ALA A 219 -24.42 -13.22 4.79
CA ALA A 219 -24.61 -11.85 5.22
C ALA A 219 -23.24 -11.25 5.53
N VAL A 220 -22.72 -10.45 4.60
CA VAL A 220 -21.59 -9.58 4.89
C VAL A 220 -22.19 -8.21 5.16
N SER A 221 -22.14 -7.79 6.41
CA SER A 221 -22.44 -6.41 6.79
C SER A 221 -21.34 -5.48 6.28
N ILE A 222 -21.28 -5.27 4.96
CA ILE A 222 -20.21 -4.49 4.30
C ILE A 222 -20.43 -2.99 4.44
N GLU A 223 -21.55 -2.53 4.99
CA GLU A 223 -21.99 -1.16 4.72
C GLU A 223 -21.30 -0.04 5.52
N LEU A 224 -20.52 -0.34 6.57
CA LEU A 224 -19.99 0.72 7.45
C LEU A 224 -18.49 0.99 7.42
N ALA A 225 -17.62 0.01 7.14
CA ALA A 225 -16.18 0.15 7.42
C ALA A 225 -15.22 -0.15 6.27
N ALA A 226 -15.70 -0.71 5.14
CA ALA A 226 -14.89 -1.21 4.02
C ALA A 226 -13.53 -1.79 4.47
N PRO A 227 -13.51 -2.85 5.32
CA PRO A 227 -12.31 -3.28 6.04
C PRO A 227 -11.14 -3.60 5.11
N VAL A 228 -11.42 -4.13 3.90
CA VAL A 228 -10.42 -4.48 2.89
C VAL A 228 -9.54 -3.29 2.50
N VAL A 229 -10.14 -2.13 2.27
CA VAL A 229 -9.43 -0.90 1.89
C VAL A 229 -8.39 -0.52 2.95
N HIS A 230 -8.72 -0.71 4.22
CA HIS A 230 -7.81 -0.40 5.32
C HIS A 230 -6.79 -1.50 5.59
N VAL A 231 -7.16 -2.76 5.37
CA VAL A 231 -6.21 -3.88 5.40
C VAL A 231 -5.13 -3.69 4.33
N TRP A 232 -5.49 -3.27 3.11
CA TRP A 232 -4.48 -2.97 2.09
C TRP A 232 -3.80 -1.62 2.30
N GLY A 233 -4.55 -0.56 2.60
CA GLY A 233 -4.00 0.77 2.81
C GLY A 233 -3.06 0.84 4.01
N LEU A 234 -3.55 0.55 5.21
CA LEU A 234 -2.77 0.61 6.44
C LEU A 234 -1.96 -0.66 6.68
N GLY A 235 -2.57 -1.83 6.48
CA GLY A 235 -1.94 -3.11 6.78
C GLY A 235 -0.82 -3.50 5.81
N PHE A 236 -1.00 -3.24 4.51
CA PHE A 236 0.03 -3.52 3.51
C PHE A 236 0.84 -2.27 3.14
N ILE A 237 0.24 -1.29 2.48
CA ILE A 237 0.96 -0.16 1.86
C ILE A 237 1.71 0.66 2.91
N THR A 238 1.02 1.12 3.97
CA THR A 238 1.67 1.91 5.04
C THR A 238 2.76 1.12 5.74
N MET A 239 2.55 -0.17 6.04
CA MET A 239 3.59 -1.02 6.63
C MET A 239 4.83 -1.10 5.74
N ILE A 240 4.67 -1.28 4.42
CA ILE A 240 5.81 -1.27 3.50
C ILE A 240 6.50 0.09 3.51
N ILE A 241 5.76 1.20 3.44
CA ILE A 241 6.33 2.54 3.46
C ILE A 241 7.15 2.77 4.74
N VAL A 242 6.57 2.49 5.90
CA VAL A 242 7.23 2.67 7.21
C VAL A 242 8.46 1.77 7.33
N GLY A 243 8.33 0.49 6.97
CA GLY A 243 9.43 -0.47 6.99
C GLY A 243 10.58 -0.06 6.09
N MET A 244 10.29 0.32 4.85
CA MET A 244 11.30 0.76 3.89
C MET A 244 11.95 2.08 4.32
N ALA A 245 11.16 3.08 4.67
CA ALA A 245 11.66 4.40 5.04
C ALA A 245 12.49 4.39 6.33
N SER A 246 12.09 3.61 7.33
CA SER A 246 12.86 3.46 8.59
C SER A 246 14.30 2.94 8.40
N ARG A 247 14.59 2.32 7.24
CA ARG A 247 15.94 1.90 6.87
C ARG A 247 16.55 2.76 5.77
N MET A 248 15.79 3.13 4.75
CA MET A 248 16.30 3.86 3.59
C MET A 248 16.64 5.31 3.90
N VAL A 249 15.78 6.01 4.63
CA VAL A 249 15.99 7.44 4.94
C VAL A 249 17.29 7.64 5.72
N PRO A 250 17.53 6.93 6.85
CA PRO A 250 18.81 7.06 7.56
C PRO A 250 20.03 6.70 6.70
N MET A 251 19.88 5.70 5.81
CA MET A 251 20.95 5.24 4.93
C MET A 251 21.35 6.31 3.89
N PHE A 252 20.38 6.95 3.25
CA PHE A 252 20.66 8.01 2.26
C PHE A 252 21.14 9.29 2.92
N GLU A 253 20.70 9.57 4.14
CA GLU A 253 21.06 10.77 4.88
C GLU A 253 22.39 10.65 5.65
N GLY A 254 22.96 9.43 5.75
CA GLY A 254 24.10 9.19 6.63
C GLY A 254 23.78 9.54 8.09
N ALA A 255 22.57 9.18 8.54
CA ALA A 255 22.05 9.50 9.87
C ALA A 255 21.71 8.24 10.64
N VAL A 256 21.63 8.35 11.98
CA VAL A 256 21.00 7.30 12.80
C VAL A 256 19.49 7.51 12.88
N LEU A 257 18.72 6.43 12.93
CA LEU A 257 17.30 6.52 13.26
C LEU A 257 17.16 6.71 14.79
N PRO A 258 16.68 7.87 15.27
CA PRO A 258 16.48 8.09 16.70
C PRO A 258 15.27 7.29 17.21
N LEU A 259 15.18 7.11 18.53
CA LEU A 259 13.99 6.56 19.20
C LEU A 259 13.50 5.21 18.65
N GLN A 260 14.41 4.27 18.36
CA GLN A 260 14.09 2.96 17.81
C GLN A 260 13.03 2.17 18.60
N ARG A 261 12.89 2.37 19.92
CA ARG A 261 11.82 1.75 20.72
C ARG A 261 10.43 2.28 20.37
N ILE A 262 10.33 3.55 19.98
CA ILE A 262 9.06 4.14 19.52
C ILE A 262 8.67 3.56 18.16
N MET A 263 9.62 3.17 17.31
CA MET A 263 9.30 2.42 16.09
C MET A 263 8.64 1.07 16.39
N ASP A 264 8.98 0.40 17.48
CA ASP A 264 8.31 -0.83 17.88
C ASP A 264 6.87 -0.55 18.33
N LEU A 265 6.63 0.58 19.01
CA LEU A 265 5.28 1.04 19.34
C LEU A 265 4.49 1.36 18.06
N VAL A 266 5.10 2.05 17.08
CA VAL A 266 4.48 2.32 15.76
C VAL A 266 4.02 1.02 15.10
N PHE A 267 4.87 -0.02 15.12
CA PHE A 267 4.52 -1.34 14.58
C PHE A 267 3.30 -1.96 15.28
N ILE A 268 3.27 -1.92 16.62
CA ILE A 268 2.17 -2.45 17.42
C ILE A 268 0.88 -1.68 17.14
N LEU A 269 0.94 -0.35 17.15
CA LEU A 269 -0.23 0.51 16.95
C LEU A 269 -0.84 0.34 15.55
N LEU A 270 -0.04 0.21 14.50
CA LEU A 270 -0.56 -0.05 13.15
C LEU A 270 -1.25 -1.41 13.06
N ASN A 271 -0.63 -2.47 13.58
CA ASN A 271 -1.24 -3.80 13.56
C ASN A 271 -2.54 -3.83 14.38
N LEU A 272 -2.53 -3.25 15.58
CA LEU A 272 -3.72 -3.19 16.42
C LEU A 272 -4.84 -2.39 15.74
N GLY A 273 -4.49 -1.28 15.08
CA GLY A 273 -5.42 -0.50 14.27
C GLY A 273 -6.11 -1.34 13.19
N VAL A 274 -5.34 -2.10 12.42
CA VAL A 274 -5.88 -2.97 11.35
C VAL A 274 -6.70 -4.13 11.91
N ILE A 275 -6.24 -4.77 13.00
CA ILE A 275 -6.97 -5.87 13.66
C ILE A 275 -8.33 -5.39 14.17
N LEU A 276 -8.38 -4.24 14.85
CA LEU A 276 -9.64 -3.66 15.33
C LEU A 276 -10.56 -3.30 14.16
N ARG A 277 -10.00 -2.79 13.06
CA ARG A 277 -10.77 -2.49 11.84
C ARG A 277 -11.42 -3.75 11.27
N LEU A 278 -10.67 -4.84 11.25
CA LEU A 278 -11.14 -6.12 10.74
C LEU A 278 -12.23 -6.71 11.64
N GLY A 279 -11.96 -6.80 12.94
CA GLY A 279 -12.88 -7.39 13.91
C GLY A 279 -14.21 -6.64 13.98
N PHE A 280 -14.17 -5.32 14.19
CA PHE A 280 -15.39 -4.51 14.33
C PHE A 280 -16.03 -4.12 13.00
N GLY A 281 -15.30 -4.23 11.89
CA GLY A 281 -15.83 -3.98 10.55
C GLY A 281 -16.49 -5.19 9.90
N ILE A 282 -16.14 -6.42 10.31
CA ILE A 282 -16.80 -7.65 9.85
C ILE A 282 -17.92 -8.09 10.78
N ILE A 283 -17.77 -7.89 12.08
CA ILE A 283 -18.73 -8.34 13.10
C ILE A 283 -19.43 -7.11 13.67
N PRO A 284 -20.66 -6.78 13.20
CA PRO A 284 -21.44 -5.72 13.79
C PRO A 284 -21.76 -6.07 15.24
N SER A 285 -21.45 -5.14 16.13
CA SER A 285 -21.78 -5.20 17.53
C SER A 285 -22.18 -3.80 17.98
N HIS A 286 -22.84 -3.70 19.14
CA HIS A 286 -23.13 -2.41 19.77
C HIS A 286 -21.86 -1.53 19.91
N ASN A 287 -20.69 -2.17 20.06
CA ASN A 287 -19.40 -1.50 20.25
C ASN A 287 -18.59 -1.34 18.95
N SER A 288 -19.16 -1.62 17.77
CA SER A 288 -18.41 -1.49 16.52
C SER A 288 -17.93 -0.07 16.25
N TRP A 289 -18.74 0.94 16.54
CA TRP A 289 -18.34 2.34 16.35
C TRP A 289 -17.15 2.76 17.23
N THR A 290 -17.15 2.35 18.50
CA THR A 290 -16.05 2.66 19.41
C THR A 290 -14.78 1.90 19.01
N GLY A 291 -14.92 0.63 18.61
CA GLY A 291 -13.80 -0.16 18.07
C GLY A 291 -13.20 0.44 16.79
N LEU A 292 -14.04 0.89 15.86
CA LEU A 292 -13.62 1.55 14.62
C LEU A 292 -12.98 2.93 14.88
N ALA A 293 -13.49 3.69 15.85
CA ALA A 293 -12.89 4.95 16.28
C ALA A 293 -11.51 4.73 16.92
N LEU A 294 -11.37 3.75 17.81
CA LEU A 294 -10.09 3.36 18.39
C LEU A 294 -9.09 2.90 17.31
N SER A 295 -9.53 2.11 16.34
CA SER A 295 -8.73 1.72 15.18
C SER A 295 -8.15 2.93 14.43
N GLY A 296 -9.00 3.92 14.13
CA GLY A 296 -8.58 5.15 13.45
C GLY A 296 -7.59 5.98 14.29
N SER A 297 -7.88 6.15 15.58
CA SER A 297 -7.03 6.90 16.50
C SER A 297 -5.64 6.27 16.65
N LEU A 298 -5.56 4.95 16.88
CA LEU A 298 -4.28 4.23 17.00
C LEU A 298 -3.46 4.32 15.72
N SER A 299 -4.11 4.17 14.56
CA SER A 299 -3.45 4.27 13.25
C SER A 299 -2.90 5.70 13.02
N THR A 300 -3.67 6.72 13.37
CA THR A 300 -3.27 8.13 13.24
C THR A 300 -2.10 8.47 14.15
N ILE A 301 -2.16 8.05 15.42
CA ILE A 301 -1.06 8.22 16.38
C ILE A 301 0.20 7.55 15.84
N SER A 302 0.08 6.35 15.29
CA SER A 302 1.22 5.61 14.74
C SER A 302 1.90 6.34 13.58
N ILE A 303 1.12 6.81 12.60
CA ILE A 303 1.65 7.57 11.46
C ILE A 303 2.30 8.88 11.93
N THR A 304 1.70 9.54 12.92
CA THR A 304 2.24 10.79 13.50
C THR A 304 3.58 10.55 14.19
N LEU A 305 3.67 9.50 15.03
CA LEU A 305 4.92 9.11 15.68
C LEU A 305 6.00 8.75 14.65
N PHE A 306 5.65 8.01 13.60
CA PHE A 306 6.57 7.70 12.52
C PHE A 306 7.07 8.96 11.81
N ALA A 307 6.18 9.88 11.46
CA ALA A 307 6.55 11.15 10.83
C ALA A 307 7.50 11.98 11.71
N LEU A 308 7.22 12.06 13.02
CA LEU A 308 8.11 12.73 13.99
C LEU A 308 9.50 12.09 14.02
N ILE A 309 9.59 10.76 14.04
CA ILE A 309 10.89 10.04 14.01
C ILE A 309 11.67 10.35 12.73
N ILE A 310 10.99 10.40 11.58
CA ILE A 310 11.64 10.77 10.31
C ILE A 310 12.15 12.21 10.37
N CYS A 311 11.35 13.17 10.84
CA CYS A 311 11.80 14.55 11.02
C CYS A 311 13.04 14.63 11.94
N LEU A 312 13.04 13.91 13.06
CA LEU A 312 14.20 13.84 13.96
C LEU A 312 15.42 13.18 13.30
N THR A 313 15.22 12.26 12.36
CA THR A 313 16.30 11.62 11.60
C THR A 313 17.01 12.63 10.69
N LEU A 314 16.28 13.60 10.14
CA LEU A 314 16.82 14.63 9.26
C LEU A 314 17.58 15.74 10.01
N ASN A 315 17.51 15.76 11.34
CA ASN A 315 18.21 16.76 12.14
C ASN A 315 19.74 16.58 12.13
N PRO A 316 20.53 17.67 12.22
CA PRO A 316 21.99 17.60 12.27
C PRO A 316 22.54 16.73 13.40
N SER A 317 21.85 16.67 14.54
CA SER A 317 22.24 15.83 15.68
C SER A 317 22.29 14.34 15.33
N SER A 318 21.35 13.86 14.50
CA SER A 318 21.30 12.47 14.04
C SER A 318 22.43 12.13 13.08
N ARG A 319 22.87 13.09 12.26
CA ARG A 319 24.04 12.96 11.38
C ARG A 319 25.35 13.00 12.16
N ASN A 320 25.49 13.93 13.10
CA ASN A 320 26.69 14.03 13.95
C ASN A 320 26.90 12.73 14.75
N ARG A 321 25.82 12.19 15.32
CA ARG A 321 25.86 10.91 16.03
C ARG A 321 26.27 9.74 15.12
N TYR A 322 25.85 9.75 13.85
CA TYR A 322 26.31 8.76 12.89
C TYR A 322 27.82 8.85 12.64
N ILE A 323 28.36 10.07 12.48
CA ILE A 323 29.79 10.32 12.29
C ILE A 323 30.60 9.83 13.49
N GLU A 324 30.18 10.17 14.72
CA GLU A 324 30.83 9.72 15.95
C GLU A 324 30.94 8.20 16.01
N ILE A 325 29.82 7.52 15.75
CA ILE A 325 29.73 6.05 15.75
C ILE A 325 30.60 5.45 14.63
N ALA A 326 30.65 6.08 13.45
CA ALA A 326 31.49 5.63 12.34
C ALA A 326 32.99 5.76 12.65
N ILE A 327 33.40 6.84 13.31
CA ILE A 327 34.79 7.05 13.77
C ILE A 327 35.17 6.00 14.80
N GLU A 328 34.32 5.74 15.79
CA GLU A 328 34.56 4.72 16.82
C GLU A 328 34.73 3.32 16.21
N PHE A 329 33.85 2.96 15.28
CA PHE A 329 33.94 1.69 14.57
C PHE A 329 35.21 1.57 13.71
N GLY A 330 35.64 2.66 13.08
CA GLY A 330 36.89 2.72 12.32
C GLY A 330 38.14 2.55 13.19
N LYS A 331 38.11 3.04 14.44
CA LYS A 331 39.19 2.84 15.43
C LYS A 331 39.30 1.38 15.88
N ASN A 332 38.17 0.71 16.13
CA ASN A 332 38.14 -0.68 16.60
C ASN A 332 38.54 -1.73 15.53
N ARG A 333 38.75 -1.32 14.27
CA ARG A 333 39.18 -2.19 13.17
C ARG A 333 40.64 -2.01 12.74
N ARG A 334 41.37 -1.07 13.33
CA ARG A 334 42.82 -0.89 13.13
C ARG A 334 43.58 -1.59 14.25
#